data_AF-A0A0X3RR91-F1
#
_entry.id   AF-A0A0X3RR91-F1
#
_cell.length_a   1.000
_cell.length_b   1.000
_cell.length_c   1.000
_cell.angle_alpha   90.00
_cell.angle_beta   90.00
_cell.angle_gamma   90.00
#
_symmetry.space_group_name_H-M   'P 1'
#
loop_
_entity.id
_entity.type
_entity.pdbx_description
1 polymer ?
#
loop_
_entity_poly.entity_id
_entity_poly.type
_entity_poly.pdbx_seq_one_letter_code
_entity_poly.pdbx_strand_id
1 'polypeptide(L)'
;MTADETSIKVSAAARDRLAQLAAEHGTTIRSMVEDLAQSTPTQAEYVERAELARAELVSALGSAPSPEAEAKARALLERLGAASQGPRAAA
;
A
#
# COMPACT_ATOMS: atom_id res chain seq x y z
N MET A 1 7.99 -21.04 -18.28
CA MET A 1 7.61 -21.46 -16.91
C MET A 1 6.14 -21.14 -16.77
N THR A 2 5.28 -22.15 -16.69
CA THR A 2 3.86 -21.94 -16.38
C THR A 2 3.79 -21.34 -14.98
N ALA A 3 3.34 -20.09 -14.88
CA ALA A 3 3.07 -19.47 -13.60
C ALA A 3 2.15 -20.40 -12.80
N ASP A 4 2.46 -20.59 -11.52
CA ASP A 4 1.70 -21.47 -10.63
C ASP A 4 0.29 -20.86 -10.46
N GLU A 5 -0.67 -21.30 -11.27
CA GLU A 5 -2.02 -20.75 -11.28
C GLU A 5 -2.79 -21.27 -10.05
N THR A 6 -2.95 -20.41 -9.05
CA THR A 6 -3.71 -20.73 -7.83
C THR A 6 -5.14 -20.22 -7.88
N SER A 7 -6.08 -21.00 -7.36
CA SER A 7 -7.50 -20.62 -7.27
C SER A 7 -7.84 -19.97 -5.92
N ILE A 8 -8.47 -18.80 -5.95
CA ILE A 8 -8.96 -18.08 -4.76
C ILE A 8 -10.49 -18.17 -4.73
N LYS A 9 -11.07 -18.58 -3.59
CA LYS A 9 -12.52 -18.59 -3.40
C LYS A 9 -13.01 -17.20 -3.02
N VAL A 10 -13.92 -16.64 -3.81
CA VAL A 10 -14.58 -15.35 -3.56
C VAL A 10 -16.08 -15.47 -3.77
N SER A 11 -16.86 -14.52 -3.26
CA SER A 11 -18.29 -14.45 -3.57
C SER A 11 -18.51 -14.03 -5.04
N ALA A 12 -19.65 -14.42 -5.62
CA ALA A 12 -20.02 -13.99 -6.97
C ALA A 12 -20.07 -12.45 -7.07
N ALA A 13 -20.63 -11.78 -6.06
CA ALA A 13 -20.68 -10.33 -5.99
C ALA A 13 -19.28 -9.68 -6.00
N ALA A 14 -18.31 -10.26 -5.30
CA ALA A 14 -16.94 -9.76 -5.31
C ALA A 14 -16.27 -9.94 -6.69
N ARG A 15 -16.44 -11.10 -7.32
CA ARG A 15 -15.97 -11.37 -8.68
C ARG A 15 -16.54 -10.37 -9.68
N ASP A 16 -17.85 -10.13 -9.63
CA ASP A 16 -18.55 -9.26 -10.59
C ASP A 16 -18.11 -7.80 -10.43
N ARG A 17 -17.93 -7.34 -9.18
CA ARG A 17 -17.36 -6.03 -8.90
C ARG A 17 -15.92 -5.91 -9.42
N LEU A 18 -15.08 -6.92 -9.21
CA LEU A 18 -13.71 -6.92 -9.73
C LEU A 18 -13.68 -6.92 -11.26
N ALA A 19 -14.63 -7.60 -11.92
CA ALA A 19 -14.75 -7.60 -13.37
C ALA A 19 -15.04 -6.19 -13.90
N GLN A 20 -15.98 -5.48 -13.26
CA GLN A 20 -16.30 -4.10 -13.61
C GLN A 20 -15.08 -3.18 -13.42
N LEU A 21 -14.42 -3.24 -12.26
CA LEU A 21 -13.22 -2.45 -11.99
C LEU A 21 -12.11 -2.74 -13.00
N ALA A 22 -11.86 -4.01 -13.32
CA ALA A 22 -10.84 -4.38 -14.30
C ALA A 22 -11.14 -3.79 -15.68
N ALA A 23 -12.41 -3.81 -16.11
CA ALA A 23 -12.83 -3.21 -17.37
C ALA A 23 -12.63 -1.68 -17.39
N GLU A 24 -13.01 -0.99 -16.32
CA GLU A 24 -12.80 0.46 -16.16
C GLU A 24 -11.32 0.84 -16.21
N HIS A 25 -10.45 -0.01 -15.65
CA HIS A 25 -9.01 0.17 -15.63
C HIS A 25 -8.28 -0.37 -16.88
N GLY A 26 -9.01 -0.92 -17.87
CA GLY A 26 -8.42 -1.50 -19.08
C GLY A 26 -7.49 -2.69 -18.81
N THR A 27 -7.70 -3.42 -17.71
CA THR A 27 -6.87 -4.53 -17.26
C THR A 27 -7.70 -5.81 -17.05
N THR A 28 -7.07 -6.87 -16.55
CA THR A 28 -7.73 -8.12 -16.18
C THR A 28 -7.86 -8.23 -14.66
N ILE A 29 -8.83 -9.01 -14.17
CA ILE A 29 -8.96 -9.30 -12.73
C ILE A 29 -7.64 -9.88 -12.19
N ARG A 30 -6.97 -10.75 -12.96
CA ARG A 30 -5.66 -11.32 -12.61
C ARG A 30 -4.64 -10.22 -12.33
N SER A 31 -4.37 -9.38 -13.32
CA SER A 31 -3.39 -8.30 -13.20
C SER A 31 -3.76 -7.36 -12.06
N MET A 32 -5.03 -7.01 -11.89
CA MET A 32 -5.48 -6.16 -10.78
C MET A 32 -5.19 -6.77 -9.41
N VAL A 33 -5.41 -8.08 -9.24
CA VAL A 33 -5.13 -8.78 -7.97
C VAL A 33 -3.63 -8.91 -7.74
N GLU A 34 -2.85 -9.19 -8.78
CA GLU A 34 -1.39 -9.24 -8.72
C GLU A 34 -0.81 -7.86 -8.36
N ASP A 35 -1.29 -6.80 -9.00
CA ASP A 35 -0.90 -5.42 -8.73
C ASP A 35 -1.26 -5.03 -7.29
N LEU A 36 -2.43 -5.43 -6.79
CA LEU A 36 -2.83 -5.20 -5.40
C LEU A 36 -1.86 -5.89 -4.43
N ALA A 37 -1.53 -7.15 -4.67
CA ALA A 37 -0.63 -7.92 -3.83
C ALA A 37 0.80 -7.34 -3.83
N GLN A 38 1.27 -6.80 -4.95
CA GLN A 38 2.61 -6.20 -5.07
C GLN A 38 2.67 -4.77 -4.51
N SER A 39 1.60 -4.00 -4.66
CA SER A 39 1.56 -2.58 -4.27
C SER A 39 1.19 -2.36 -2.80
N THR A 40 0.63 -3.37 -2.14
CA THR A 40 0.18 -3.27 -0.74
C THR A 40 1.10 -4.09 0.16
N PRO A 41 2.11 -3.47 0.81
CA PRO A 41 2.92 -4.16 1.79
C PRO A 41 2.06 -4.69 2.93
N THR A 42 2.47 -5.84 3.46
CA THR A 42 1.96 -6.39 4.70
C THR A 42 2.41 -5.56 5.90
N GLN A 43 1.73 -5.75 7.04
CA GLN A 43 2.11 -5.07 8.28
C GLN A 43 3.54 -5.41 8.72
N ALA A 44 4.00 -6.65 8.48
CA ALA A 44 5.35 -7.07 8.83
C ALA A 44 6.40 -6.33 7.97
N GLU A 45 6.17 -6.23 6.67
CA GLU A 45 7.05 -5.49 5.76
C GLU A 45 7.07 -3.98 6.08
N TYR A 46 5.95 -3.41 6.54
CA TYR A 46 5.95 -2.03 7.04
C TYR A 46 6.83 -1.83 8.26
N VAL A 47 6.82 -2.78 9.20
CA VAL A 47 7.70 -2.73 10.39
C VAL A 47 9.15 -2.85 9.97
N GLU A 48 9.48 -3.81 9.11
CA GLU A 48 10.85 -3.97 8.59
C GLU A 48 11.36 -2.69 7.90
N ARG A 49 10.54 -2.10 7.02
CA ARG A 49 10.89 -0.83 6.35
C ARG A 49 11.06 0.32 7.34
N ALA A 50 10.27 0.37 8.40
CA ALA A 50 10.42 1.40 9.43
C ALA A 50 11.76 1.26 10.16
N GLU A 51 12.18 0.05 10.50
CA GLU A 51 13.47 -0.19 11.15
C GLU A 51 14.64 0.14 10.22
N LEU A 52 14.56 -0.23 8.94
CA LEU A 52 15.55 0.17 7.93
C LEU A 52 15.62 1.70 7.82
N ALA A 53 14.48 2.39 7.76
CA ALA A 53 14.45 3.85 7.70
C ALA A 53 15.06 4.49 8.96
N ARG A 54 14.83 3.93 10.16
CA ARG A 54 15.47 4.39 11.40
C ARG A 54 16.99 4.24 11.33
N ALA A 55 17.48 3.10 10.84
CA ALA A 55 18.91 2.86 10.69
C ALA A 55 19.56 3.85 9.71
N GLU A 56 18.90 4.11 8.57
CA GLU A 56 19.35 5.12 7.61
C GLU A 56 19.35 6.53 8.19
N LEU A 57 18.34 6.90 8.99
CA LEU A 57 18.30 8.19 9.67
C LEU A 57 19.43 8.34 10.70
N VAL A 58 19.75 7.28 11.45
CA VAL A 58 20.92 7.27 12.34
C VAL A 58 22.21 7.46 11.55
N SER A 59 22.36 6.76 10.43
CA SER A 59 23.52 6.87 9.55
C SER A 59 23.68 8.29 8.98
N ALA A 60 22.58 8.90 8.51
CA ALA A 60 22.60 10.21 7.87
C ALA A 60 22.69 11.39 8.85
N LEU A 61 22.06 11.29 10.04
CA LEU A 61 21.95 12.39 11.00
C LEU A 61 22.85 12.21 12.23
N GLY A 62 23.50 11.05 12.38
CA GLY A 62 24.33 10.70 13.54
C GLY A 62 23.54 10.26 14.78
N SER A 63 22.21 10.37 14.77
CA SER A 63 21.34 9.91 15.85
C SER A 63 19.93 9.61 15.35
N ALA A 64 19.24 8.68 16.02
CA ALA A 64 17.84 8.42 15.74
C ALA A 64 16.97 9.62 16.18
N PRO A 65 15.90 9.95 15.43
CA PRO A 65 14.93 10.94 15.87
C PRO A 65 14.31 10.53 17.22
N SER A 66 13.99 11.51 18.07
CA SER A 66 13.27 11.21 19.31
C SER A 66 11.82 10.77 19.01
N PRO A 67 11.17 9.99 19.89
CA PRO A 67 9.78 9.59 19.71
C PRO A 67 8.82 10.78 19.51
N GLU A 68 9.10 11.91 20.17
CA GLU A 68 8.32 13.14 20.02
C GLU A 68 8.49 13.77 18.63
N ALA A 69 9.72 13.79 18.10
CA ALA A 69 9.99 14.28 16.75
C ALA A 69 9.31 13.41 15.69
N GLU A 70 9.33 12.07 15.88
CA GLU A 70 8.62 11.14 14.99
C GLU A 70 7.11 11.33 15.04
N ALA A 71 6.53 11.55 16.23
CA ALA A 71 5.10 11.81 16.38
C ALA A 71 4.68 13.10 15.65
N LYS A 72 5.48 14.17 15.76
CA LYS A 72 5.25 15.44 15.03
C LYS A 72 5.38 15.25 13.52
N ALA A 73 6.40 14.53 13.07
CA ALA A 73 6.59 14.22 11.65
C ALA A 73 5.41 13.39 11.10
N ARG A 74 4.96 12.38 11.84
CA ARG A 74 3.79 11.56 11.48
C ARG A 74 2.54 12.41 11.35
N ALA A 75 2.22 13.25 12.34
CA ALA A 75 1.05 14.12 12.29
C ALA A 75 1.09 15.10 11.11
N LEU A 76 2.28 15.62 10.77
CA LEU A 76 2.46 16.46 9.58
C LEU A 76 2.20 15.67 8.30
N LEU A 77 2.78 14.48 8.17
CA LEU A 77 2.61 13.61 7.00
C LEU A 77 1.17 13.14 6.84
N GLU A 78 0.47 12.80 7.92
CA GLU A 78 -0.96 12.47 7.90
C GLU A 78 -1.79 13.64 7.40
N ARG A 79 -1.49 14.86 7.86
CA ARG A 79 -2.18 16.07 7.38
C ARG A 79 -1.93 16.35 5.90
N LEU A 80 -0.71 16.17 5.43
CA LEU A 80 -0.36 16.32 4.00
C LEU A 80 -0.96 15.19 3.16
N GLY A 81 -0.95 13.96 3.67
CA GLY A 81 -1.52 12.77 3.08
C GLY A 81 -3.03 12.86 2.92
N ALA A 82 -3.74 13.31 3.97
CA ALA A 82 -5.18 13.57 3.92
C ALA A 82 -5.54 14.67 2.90
N ALA A 83 -4.68 15.66 2.71
CA ALA A 83 -4.87 16.67 1.66
C ALA A 83 -4.63 16.11 0.24
N SER A 84 -3.75 15.12 0.09
CA SER A 84 -3.51 14.42 -1.19
C SER A 84 -4.52 13.30 -1.50
N GLN A 85 -5.23 12.79 -0.49
CA GLN A 85 -6.33 11.81 -0.60
C GLN A 85 -7.69 12.53 -0.59
N GLY A 86 -7.80 13.68 -1.27
CA GLY A 86 -9.10 14.30 -1.59
C GLY A 86 -10.01 13.30 -2.31
N PRO A 87 -11.35 13.48 -2.27
CA PRO A 87 -12.31 12.41 -2.51
C PRO A 87 -11.97 11.75 -3.84
N ARG A 88 -11.63 10.45 -3.79
CA ARG A 88 -11.62 9.60 -4.98
C ARG A 88 -13.08 9.55 -5.43
N ALA A 89 -13.45 10.55 -6.21
CA ALA A 89 -14.80 10.84 -6.62
C ALA A 89 -15.34 9.63 -7.35
N ALA A 90 -16.54 9.24 -6.96
CA ALA A 90 -17.41 8.45 -7.79
C ALA A 90 -17.47 9.07 -9.19
N ALA A 91 -17.09 8.29 -10.18
CA ALA A 91 -17.45 8.47 -11.59
C ALA A 91 -17.36 7.10 -12.25
#